data_AF-A0A355YDN6-F1
#
_entry.id   AF-A0A355YDN6-F1
#
_cell.length_a   1.000
_cell.length_b   1.000
_cell.length_c   1.000
_cell.angle_alpha   90.00
_cell.angle_beta   90.00
_cell.angle_gamma   90.00
#
_symmetry.space_group_name_H-M   'P 1'
#
loop_
_entity.id
_entity.type
_entity.pdbx_description
1 polymer ?
#
loop_
_entity_poly.entity_id
_entity_poly.type
_entity_poly.pdbx_seq_one_letter_code
_entity_poly.pdbx_strand_id
1 'polypeptide(L)'
;LARLSLLRRMKRARLVNAEDMARYVGRHLQQGAAIDSARLDIASIEDLRAYQTLLTLALRGNRIGGLRREDPLGRLLRGFRVELLDAGNGDDNDYLRGPRFRILRVGAKPSETA
;
A
#
# COMPACT_ATOMS: atom_id res chain seq x y z
N LEU A 1 26.77 -15.67 -15.79
CA LEU A 1 25.79 -15.83 -14.69
C LEU A 1 25.30 -14.50 -14.10
N ALA A 2 26.18 -13.51 -13.87
CA ALA A 2 25.83 -12.20 -13.28
C ALA A 2 24.70 -11.41 -13.98
N ARG A 3 24.64 -11.44 -15.33
CA ARG A 3 23.57 -10.76 -16.09
C ARG A 3 22.18 -11.37 -15.83
N LEU A 4 22.09 -12.69 -15.78
CA LEU A 4 20.82 -13.39 -15.56
C LEU A 4 20.32 -13.16 -14.12
N SER A 5 21.21 -13.17 -13.13
CA SER A 5 20.86 -12.85 -11.75
C SER A 5 20.39 -11.39 -11.61
N LEU A 6 21.02 -10.45 -12.31
CA LEU A 6 20.57 -9.06 -12.35
C LEU A 6 19.16 -8.93 -12.95
N LEU A 7 18.90 -9.55 -14.11
CA LEU A 7 17.58 -9.51 -14.76
C LEU A 7 16.49 -10.12 -13.87
N ARG A 8 16.79 -11.23 -13.18
CA ARG A 8 15.87 -11.83 -12.21
C ARG A 8 15.58 -10.88 -11.04
N ARG A 9 16.60 -10.19 -10.54
CA ARG A 9 16.46 -9.19 -9.47
C ARG A 9 15.61 -8.00 -9.91
N MET A 10 15.87 -7.46 -11.10
CA MET A 10 15.07 -6.37 -11.69
C MET A 10 13.60 -6.77 -11.89
N LYS A 11 13.36 -8.00 -12.38
CA LYS A 11 11.99 -8.52 -12.53
C LYS A 11 11.31 -8.71 -11.18
N ARG A 12 12.03 -9.25 -10.18
CA ARG A 12 11.50 -9.49 -8.83
C ARG A 12 11.16 -8.19 -8.11
N ALA A 13 11.99 -7.15 -8.25
CA ALA A 13 11.78 -5.83 -7.64
C ALA A 13 10.49 -5.15 -8.11
N ARG A 14 10.02 -5.48 -9.33
CA ARG A 14 8.75 -4.97 -9.90
C ARG A 14 7.52 -5.78 -9.45
N LEU A 15 7.71 -6.85 -8.69
CA LEU A 15 6.66 -7.68 -8.13
C LEU A 15 6.59 -7.44 -6.63
N VAL A 16 5.37 -7.39 -6.10
CA VAL A 16 5.12 -7.34 -4.66
C VAL A 16 4.30 -8.54 -4.29
N ASN A 17 4.83 -9.37 -3.40
CA ASN A 17 4.10 -10.48 -2.81
C ASN A 17 3.54 -10.07 -1.43
N ALA A 18 2.82 -10.99 -0.78
CA ALA A 18 2.23 -10.73 0.54
C ALA A 18 3.28 -10.45 1.62
N GLU A 19 4.46 -11.09 1.55
CA GLU A 19 5.54 -10.90 2.50
C GLU A 19 6.19 -9.52 2.36
N ASP A 20 6.48 -9.08 1.14
CA ASP A 20 7.00 -7.74 0.85
C ASP A 20 6.03 -6.67 1.35
N MET A 21 4.74 -6.88 1.10
CA MET A 21 3.69 -5.98 1.55
C MET A 21 3.59 -5.95 3.08
N ALA A 22 3.61 -7.10 3.74
CA ALA A 22 3.60 -7.18 5.19
C ALA A 22 4.84 -6.52 5.81
N ARG A 23 6.02 -6.67 5.18
CA ARG A 23 7.25 -6.00 5.60
C ARG A 23 7.15 -4.49 5.45
N TYR A 24 6.70 -4.01 4.30
CA TYR A 24 6.54 -2.58 4.00
C TYR A 24 5.53 -1.93 4.95
N VAL A 25 4.33 -2.50 5.08
CA VAL A 25 3.30 -1.98 6.00
C VAL A 25 3.73 -2.10 7.45
N GLY A 26 4.30 -3.24 7.84
CA GLY A 26 4.73 -3.50 9.21
C GLY A 26 5.82 -2.52 9.69
N ARG A 27 6.77 -2.18 8.82
CA ARG A 27 7.83 -1.19 9.11
C ARG A 27 7.25 0.18 9.48
N HIS A 28 6.24 0.65 8.76
CA HIS A 28 5.68 1.99 8.98
C HIS A 28 4.60 1.99 10.06
N LEU A 29 3.74 0.98 10.07
CA LEU A 29 2.63 0.91 11.01
C LEU A 29 3.12 0.57 12.43
N GLN A 30 4.22 -0.17 12.56
CA GLN A 30 4.77 -0.62 13.85
C GLN A 30 3.65 -1.17 14.76
N GLN A 31 3.46 -0.62 15.97
CA GLN A 31 2.36 -0.95 16.87
C GLN A 31 1.12 -0.03 16.72
N GLY A 32 1.16 0.91 15.78
CA GLY A 32 0.05 1.80 15.47
C GLY A 32 -1.19 1.07 14.94
N ALA A 33 -2.34 1.68 15.20
CA ALA A 33 -3.64 1.23 14.69
C ALA A 33 -3.87 1.65 13.23
N ALA A 34 -3.30 2.79 12.83
CA ALA A 34 -3.49 3.42 11.53
C ALA A 34 -2.23 4.18 11.08
N ILE A 35 -2.06 4.32 9.76
CA ILE A 35 -1.08 5.24 9.18
C ILE A 35 -1.61 5.84 7.87
N ASP A 36 -1.33 7.13 7.66
CA ASP A 36 -1.63 7.86 6.43
C ASP A 36 -0.52 7.65 5.39
N SER A 37 -0.90 7.60 4.10
CA SER A 37 0.02 7.51 2.97
C SER A 37 1.08 8.61 2.94
N ALA A 38 0.80 9.79 3.50
CA ALA A 38 1.77 10.88 3.62
C ALA A 38 2.96 10.57 4.55
N ARG A 39 2.85 9.53 5.38
CA ARG A 39 3.90 9.08 6.32
C ARG A 39 4.60 7.80 5.85
N LEU A 40 4.36 7.37 4.61
CA LEU A 40 4.99 6.19 4.02
C LEU A 40 6.22 6.62 3.25
N ASP A 41 7.38 6.14 3.68
CA ASP A 41 8.64 6.41 3.01
C ASP A 41 8.90 5.38 1.91
N ILE A 42 9.60 5.81 0.86
CA ILE A 42 9.99 4.97 -0.27
C ILE A 42 11.52 4.98 -0.39
N ALA A 43 12.16 3.90 0.05
CA ALA A 43 13.62 3.78 0.04
C ALA A 43 14.13 2.81 -1.05
N SER A 44 13.24 2.14 -1.79
CA SER A 44 13.59 1.14 -2.79
C SER A 44 12.54 1.01 -3.90
N ILE A 45 12.88 0.29 -4.97
CA ILE A 45 11.93 -0.03 -6.06
C ILE A 45 10.80 -0.92 -5.52
N GLU A 46 11.12 -1.83 -4.60
CA GLU A 46 10.18 -2.69 -3.91
C GLU A 46 9.19 -1.87 -3.07
N ASP A 47 9.68 -0.88 -2.33
CA ASP A 47 8.85 0.06 -1.56
C ASP A 47 7.92 0.86 -2.48
N LEU A 48 8.46 1.38 -3.60
CA LEU A 48 7.67 2.11 -4.59
C LEU A 48 6.55 1.22 -5.13
N ARG A 49 6.87 -0.05 -5.40
CA ARG A 49 5.86 -0.96 -5.94
C ARG A 49 4.81 -1.31 -4.89
N ALA A 50 5.19 -1.47 -3.62
CA ALA A 50 4.25 -1.70 -2.53
C ALA A 50 3.32 -0.50 -2.35
N TYR A 51 3.85 0.72 -2.38
CA TYR A 51 3.07 1.96 -2.33
C TYR A 51 2.04 2.02 -3.47
N GLN A 52 2.46 1.77 -4.72
CA GLN A 52 1.55 1.76 -5.87
C GLN A 52 0.45 0.69 -5.74
N THR A 53 0.75 -0.47 -5.19
CA THR A 53 -0.24 -1.51 -4.91
C THR A 53 -1.25 -1.06 -3.86
N LEU A 54 -0.81 -0.39 -2.79
CA LEU A 54 -1.68 0.19 -1.77
C LEU A 54 -2.60 1.27 -2.35
N LEU A 55 -2.06 2.18 -3.15
CA LEU A 55 -2.84 3.19 -3.85
C LEU A 55 -3.88 2.56 -4.79
N THR A 56 -3.49 1.54 -5.54
CA THR A 56 -4.40 0.79 -6.41
C THR A 56 -5.53 0.14 -5.62
N LEU A 57 -5.22 -0.42 -4.45
CA LEU A 57 -6.21 -1.01 -3.55
C LEU A 57 -7.18 0.04 -3.00
N ALA A 58 -6.68 1.20 -2.55
CA ALA A 58 -7.53 2.30 -2.09
C ALA A 58 -8.50 2.76 -3.18
N LEU A 59 -7.99 3.01 -4.38
CA LEU A 59 -8.77 3.43 -5.55
C LEU A 59 -9.83 2.40 -5.96
N ARG A 60 -9.48 1.12 -5.96
CA ARG A 60 -10.41 0.03 -6.30
C ARG A 60 -11.46 -0.17 -5.21
N GLY A 61 -11.07 -0.09 -3.95
CA GLY A 61 -11.96 -0.21 -2.80
C GLY A 61 -13.01 0.90 -2.74
N ASN A 62 -12.69 2.09 -3.26
CA ASN A 62 -13.62 3.23 -3.31
C ASN A 62 -14.62 3.19 -4.49
N ARG A 63 -14.45 2.28 -5.47
CA ARG A 63 -15.41 2.18 -6.59
C ARG A 63 -16.76 1.64 -6.11
N ILE A 64 -17.82 1.99 -6.82
CA ILE A 64 -19.17 1.43 -6.61
C ILE A 64 -19.08 -0.10 -6.66
N GLY A 65 -19.51 -0.78 -5.60
CA GLY A 65 -19.39 -2.23 -5.43
C GLY A 65 -18.15 -2.70 -4.65
N GLY A 66 -17.24 -1.79 -4.27
CA GLY A 66 -16.11 -2.04 -3.39
C GLY A 66 -15.07 -3.03 -3.92
N LEU A 67 -14.14 -3.43 -3.05
CA LEU A 67 -13.18 -4.49 -3.36
C LEU A 67 -13.89 -5.85 -3.32
N ARG A 68 -13.80 -6.62 -4.41
CA ARG A 68 -14.34 -7.98 -4.45
C ARG A 68 -13.66 -8.84 -3.39
N ARG A 69 -14.41 -9.75 -2.76
CA ARG A 69 -13.86 -10.73 -1.80
C ARG A 69 -12.72 -11.58 -2.39
N GLU A 70 -12.75 -11.80 -3.70
CA GLU A 70 -11.75 -12.56 -4.44
C GLU A 70 -10.67 -11.68 -5.09
N ASP A 71 -10.65 -10.36 -4.84
CA ASP A 71 -9.65 -9.48 -5.45
C ASP A 71 -8.23 -9.97 -5.10
N PRO A 72 -7.39 -10.27 -6.12
CA PRO A 72 -6.07 -10.82 -5.89
C PRO A 72 -5.18 -9.89 -5.06
N LEU A 73 -5.39 -8.58 -5.13
CA LEU A 73 -4.65 -7.61 -4.33
C LEU A 73 -5.11 -7.61 -2.87
N GLY A 74 -6.38 -7.91 -2.60
CA GLY A 74 -6.89 -8.05 -1.23
C GLY A 74 -6.21 -9.17 -0.45
N ARG A 75 -5.70 -10.19 -1.13
CA ARG A 75 -4.93 -11.29 -0.50
C ARG A 75 -3.55 -10.86 -0.02
N LEU A 76 -3.00 -9.75 -0.53
CA LEU A 76 -1.66 -9.25 -0.16
C LEU A 76 -1.64 -8.56 1.22
N LEU A 77 -2.79 -8.13 1.74
CA LEU A 77 -2.93 -7.34 2.97
C LEU A 77 -3.84 -8.00 4.00
N ARG A 78 -3.65 -9.30 4.25
CA ARG A 78 -4.41 -9.97 5.32
C ARG A 78 -4.17 -9.28 6.66
N GLY A 79 -5.24 -8.95 7.37
CA GLY A 79 -5.19 -8.26 8.66
C GLY A 79 -5.08 -6.73 8.56
N PHE A 80 -5.06 -6.18 7.35
CA PHE A 80 -5.09 -4.73 7.13
C PHE A 80 -6.21 -4.34 6.15
N ARG A 81 -6.73 -3.12 6.32
CA ARG A 81 -7.63 -2.48 5.36
C ARG A 81 -6.95 -1.22 4.83
N VAL A 82 -7.20 -0.90 3.56
CA VAL A 82 -6.80 0.36 2.94
C VAL A 82 -8.06 1.15 2.60
N GLU A 83 -8.11 2.41 3.03
CA GLU A 83 -9.24 3.31 2.81
C GLU A 83 -8.75 4.56 2.08
N LEU A 84 -9.47 4.98 1.04
CA LEU A 84 -9.20 6.24 0.36
C LEU A 84 -9.65 7.40 1.26
N LEU A 85 -8.78 8.38 1.50
CA LEU A 85 -9.09 9.55 2.34
C LEU A 85 -9.57 10.74 1.52
N ASP A 86 -8.93 10.97 0.37
CA ASP A 86 -9.32 12.02 -0.56
C ASP A 86 -9.48 11.40 -1.95
N ALA A 87 -10.62 11.63 -2.58
CA ALA A 87 -10.86 11.24 -3.97
C ALA A 87 -10.60 12.40 -4.96
N GLY A 88 -10.29 13.59 -4.45
CA GLY A 88 -10.05 14.85 -5.17
C GLY A 88 -8.56 15.20 -5.30
N ASN A 89 -8.31 16.48 -5.67
CA ASN A 89 -7.02 17.05 -6.07
C ASN A 89 -5.86 16.47 -5.25
N GLY A 90 -5.08 15.59 -5.89
CA GLY A 90 -4.01 14.86 -5.21
C GLY A 90 -3.03 15.81 -4.54
N ASP A 91 -2.85 15.64 -3.24
CA ASP A 91 -1.69 16.20 -2.54
C ASP A 91 -0.42 15.58 -3.15
N ASP A 92 0.60 16.40 -3.39
CA ASP A 92 1.96 15.91 -3.62
C ASP A 92 2.38 15.17 -2.34
N ASN A 93 2.72 13.88 -2.46
CA ASN A 93 3.69 13.30 -1.54
C ASN A 93 5.08 13.38 -2.21
N ASP A 94 6.14 13.14 -1.44
CA ASP A 94 7.53 13.27 -1.93
C ASP A 94 7.89 12.32 -3.09
N TYR A 95 6.96 11.44 -3.51
CA TYR A 95 7.22 10.35 -4.45
C TYR A 95 6.27 10.27 -5.65
N LEU A 96 5.00 10.63 -5.50
CA LEU A 96 3.91 10.44 -6.46
C LEU A 96 2.79 11.47 -6.24
N ARG A 97 2.24 11.99 -7.34
CA ARG A 97 0.97 12.73 -7.33
C ARG A 97 -0.19 11.75 -7.33
N GLY A 98 -1.06 11.83 -6.33
CA GLY A 98 -2.24 11.00 -6.29
C GLY A 98 -3.08 11.20 -5.02
N PRO A 99 -4.25 10.55 -4.96
CA PRO A 99 -5.12 10.65 -3.80
C PRO A 99 -4.48 10.01 -2.57
N ARG A 100 -4.78 10.58 -1.41
CA ARG A 100 -4.33 10.06 -0.12
C ARG A 100 -5.16 8.87 0.32
N PHE A 101 -4.50 7.98 1.05
CA PHE A 101 -5.15 6.80 1.61
C PHE A 101 -4.62 6.51 3.01
N ARG A 102 -5.35 5.72 3.76
CA ARG A 102 -5.00 5.26 5.10
C ARG A 102 -4.93 3.75 5.13
N ILE A 103 -3.96 3.22 5.86
CA ILE A 103 -3.85 1.79 6.18
C ILE A 103 -4.27 1.61 7.63
N LEU A 104 -5.14 0.64 7.89
CA LEU A 104 -5.72 0.34 9.20
C LEU A 104 -5.50 -1.14 9.52
N ARG A 105 -5.22 -1.47 10.79
CA ARG A 105 -5.36 -2.86 11.25
C ARG A 105 -6.84 -3.24 11.24
N VAL A 106 -7.16 -4.42 10.72
CA VAL A 106 -8.52 -4.95 10.81
C VAL A 106 -8.87 -5.12 12.29
N GLY A 107 -10.01 -4.55 12.70
CA GLY A 107 -10.44 -4.53 14.11
C GLY A 107 -9.95 -3.31 14.91
N ALA A 108 -9.06 -2.48 14.36
CA ALA A 108 -8.79 -1.16 14.93
C ALA A 108 -9.98 -0.23 14.68
N LYS A 109 -10.44 0.47 15.72
CA LYS A 109 -11.38 1.58 15.53
C LYS A 109 -10.62 2.76 14.91
N PRO A 110 -11.16 3.44 13.87
CA PRO A 110 -10.59 4.71 13.46
C PRO A 110 -10.71 5.66 14.65
N SER A 111 -9.58 6.12 15.17
CA SER A 111 -9.55 7.23 16.10
C SER A 111 -9.99 8.47 15.33
N GLU A 112 -11.19 8.96 15.65
CA GLU A 112 -11.64 10.32 15.32
C GLU A 112 -10.57 11.29 15.83
N THR A 113 -9.73 11.76 14.92
CA THR A 113 -8.97 12.99 15.16
C THR A 113 -9.93 14.15 14.94
N ALA A 114 -10.28 14.78 16.07
CA ALA A 114 -10.91 16.10 16.18
C ALA A 114 -10.04 17.20 15.55
#